data_AF-A0AAV8ZQH4-F1
#
_entry.id   AF-A0AAV8ZQH4-F1
#
_cell.length_a   1.000
_cell.length_b   1.000
_cell.length_c   1.000
_cell.angle_alpha   90.00
_cell.angle_beta   90.00
_cell.angle_gamma   90.00
#
_symmetry.space_group_name_H-M   'P 1'
#
loop_
_entity.id
_entity.type
_entity.pdbx_description
1 polymer ?
#
loop_
_entity_poly.entity_id
_entity_poly.type
_entity_poly.pdbx_seq_one_letter_code
_entity_poly.pdbx_strand_id
1 'polypeptide(L)'
;MQSKYQLQSTSLKETDIVELKAFLGLLIFTSVFNSNHENIETLFATNGSGRDIFRAVMGAKRFAIILSALRFDNRVDREERRKVDPTALISFIFKSFIENCQNV
;
A
#
# COMPACT_ATOMS: atom_id res chain seq x y z
N MET A 1 32.43 -12.17 -16.00
CA MET A 1 30.96 -12.33 -16.02
C MET A 1 30.39 -12.19 -14.60
N GLN A 2 30.62 -11.06 -13.95
CA GLN A 2 30.13 -10.74 -12.60
C GLN A 2 29.94 -9.22 -12.53
N SER A 3 28.72 -8.72 -12.83
CA SER A 3 28.36 -7.29 -12.61
C SER A 3 26.86 -6.99 -12.83
N LYS A 4 25.96 -7.99 -12.80
CA LYS A 4 24.51 -7.74 -13.03
C LYS A 4 23.59 -8.08 -11.86
N TYR A 5 24.14 -8.53 -10.73
CA TYR A 5 23.37 -9.01 -9.57
C TYR A 5 23.56 -8.18 -8.29
N GLN A 6 24.01 -6.93 -8.39
CA GLN A 6 24.18 -6.03 -7.23
C GLN A 6 23.20 -4.83 -7.22
N LEU A 7 22.15 -4.86 -8.04
CA LEU A 7 20.95 -4.07 -7.77
C LEU A 7 20.03 -4.93 -6.91
N GLN A 8 20.34 -5.09 -5.62
CA GLN A 8 19.28 -5.38 -4.65
C GLN A 8 18.26 -4.25 -4.80
N SER A 9 17.18 -4.51 -5.53
CA SER A 9 16.25 -3.47 -5.96
C SER A 9 15.70 -2.77 -4.73
N THR A 10 16.09 -1.52 -4.52
CA THR A 10 15.64 -0.67 -3.41
C THR A 10 14.12 -0.66 -3.23
N SER A 11 13.39 -0.96 -4.30
CA SER A 11 11.92 -1.07 -4.32
C SER A 11 11.34 -2.30 -3.61
N LEU A 12 12.12 -3.35 -3.34
CA LEU A 12 11.67 -4.59 -2.67
C LEU A 12 12.08 -4.67 -1.19
N LYS A 13 12.35 -3.53 -0.56
CA LYS A 13 12.62 -3.45 0.87
C LYS A 13 11.34 -3.70 1.69
N GLU A 14 11.50 -4.11 2.93
CA GLU A 14 10.38 -4.18 3.88
C GLU A 14 9.78 -2.79 4.08
N THR A 15 8.47 -2.74 4.32
CA THR A 15 7.72 -1.50 4.55
C THR A 15 7.79 -1.14 6.03
N ASP A 16 8.18 0.09 6.34
CA ASP A 16 8.12 0.62 7.70
C ASP A 16 6.82 1.40 7.96
N ILE A 17 6.59 1.80 9.22
CA ILE A 17 5.38 2.52 9.61
C ILE A 17 5.28 3.92 9.01
N VAL A 18 6.42 4.58 8.74
CA VAL A 18 6.46 5.92 8.13
C VAL A 18 6.05 5.83 6.68
N GLU A 19 6.59 4.86 5.96
CA GLU A 19 6.26 4.58 4.57
C GLU A 19 4.80 4.13 4.42
N LEU A 20 4.29 3.29 5.32
CA LEU A 20 2.88 2.88 5.30
C LEU A 20 1.95 4.10 5.50
N LYS A 21 2.26 4.99 6.45
CA LYS A 21 1.49 6.23 6.65
C LYS A 21 1.56 7.14 5.43
N ALA A 22 2.73 7.30 4.83
CA ALA A 22 2.92 8.07 3.61
C ALA A 22 2.11 7.50 2.44
N PHE A 23 2.10 6.18 2.28
CA PHE A 23 1.30 5.47 1.29
C PHE A 23 -0.21 5.70 1.49
N LEU A 24 -0.71 5.57 2.72
CA LEU A 24 -2.11 5.86 3.05
C LEU A 24 -2.47 7.32 2.76
N GLY A 25 -1.55 8.26 3.05
CA GLY A 25 -1.69 9.66 2.69
C GLY A 25 -1.89 9.85 1.18
N LEU A 26 -1.10 9.16 0.35
CA LEU A 26 -1.28 9.21 -1.11
C LEU A 26 -2.62 8.63 -1.58
N LEU A 27 -3.13 7.57 -0.94
CA LEU A 27 -4.48 7.06 -1.21
C LEU A 27 -5.59 8.07 -0.85
N ILE A 28 -5.41 8.85 0.21
CA ILE A 28 -6.34 9.95 0.53
C ILE A 28 -6.25 11.03 -0.56
N PHE A 29 -5.04 11.37 -1.01
CA PHE A 29 -4.85 12.35 -2.08
C PHE A 29 -5.44 11.92 -3.43
N THR A 30 -5.51 10.62 -3.75
CA THR A 30 -6.23 10.19 -4.98
C THR A 30 -7.69 10.62 -4.93
N SER A 31 -8.31 10.59 -3.75
CA SER A 31 -9.69 11.06 -3.58
C SER A 31 -9.80 12.58 -3.66
N VAL A 32 -8.85 13.31 -3.05
CA VAL A 32 -8.80 14.79 -3.11
C VAL A 32 -8.69 15.30 -4.57
N PHE A 33 -7.91 14.62 -5.40
CA PHE A 33 -7.75 14.99 -6.82
C PHE A 33 -8.83 14.39 -7.73
N ASN A 34 -9.79 13.63 -7.18
CA ASN A 34 -10.78 12.86 -7.95
C ASN A 34 -10.13 11.91 -8.99
N SER A 35 -8.97 11.34 -8.62
CA SER A 35 -8.11 10.50 -9.44
C SER A 35 -8.16 9.01 -9.05
N ASN A 36 -9.23 8.57 -8.38
CA ASN A 36 -9.35 7.19 -7.88
C ASN A 36 -9.33 6.11 -8.98
N HIS A 37 -9.65 6.48 -10.21
CA HIS A 37 -9.64 5.60 -11.38
C HIS A 37 -8.49 5.93 -12.36
N GLU A 38 -7.59 6.84 -11.97
CA GLU A 38 -6.46 7.25 -12.78
C GLU A 38 -5.33 6.21 -12.72
N ASN A 39 -4.63 6.02 -13.83
CA ASN A 39 -3.47 5.13 -13.86
C ASN A 39 -2.35 5.71 -12.98
N ILE A 40 -1.63 4.82 -12.27
CA ILE A 40 -0.45 5.17 -11.48
C ILE A 40 0.58 5.92 -12.33
N GLU A 41 0.80 5.52 -13.58
CA GLU A 41 1.74 6.21 -14.48
C GLU A 41 1.36 7.67 -14.71
N THR A 42 0.06 7.97 -14.85
CA THR A 42 -0.44 9.34 -15.05
C THR A 42 -0.30 10.15 -13.76
N LEU A 43 -0.67 9.59 -12.61
CA LEU A 43 -0.49 10.22 -11.29
C LEU A 43 0.96 10.63 -11.05
N PHE A 44 1.90 9.81 -11.50
CA PHE A 44 3.34 10.02 -11.33
C PHE A 44 4.04 10.63 -12.57
N ALA A 45 3.32 11.13 -13.57
CA ALA A 45 3.86 11.63 -14.85
C ALA A 45 4.72 12.90 -14.70
N THR A 46 5.85 12.99 -15.42
CA THR A 46 6.86 14.08 -15.31
C THR A 46 6.67 15.24 -16.30
N ASN A 47 5.75 15.09 -17.24
CA ASN A 47 5.46 16.04 -18.32
C ASN A 47 4.54 17.20 -17.88
N GLY A 48 4.34 17.40 -16.57
CA GLY A 48 3.44 18.42 -16.03
C GLY A 48 1.98 17.97 -15.88
N SER A 49 1.58 16.79 -16.35
CA SER A 49 0.21 16.29 -16.16
C SER A 49 0.00 15.50 -14.86
N GLY A 50 1.10 15.09 -14.21
CA GLY A 50 1.07 14.32 -12.96
C GLY A 50 0.76 15.16 -11.73
N ARG A 51 1.00 14.58 -10.55
CA ARG A 51 0.85 15.23 -9.25
C ARG A 51 2.18 15.22 -8.51
N ASP A 52 2.78 16.39 -8.32
CA ASP A 52 4.12 16.50 -7.74
C ASP A 52 4.23 15.90 -6.34
N ILE A 53 3.14 15.94 -5.56
CA ILE A 53 3.12 15.34 -4.22
C ILE A 53 3.37 13.82 -4.26
N PHE A 54 2.92 13.11 -5.29
CA PHE A 54 3.07 11.65 -5.37
C PHE A 54 4.54 11.26 -5.46
N ARG A 55 5.30 11.92 -6.35
CA ARG A 55 6.74 11.69 -6.53
C ARG A 55 7.61 12.27 -5.41
N ALA A 56 7.15 13.33 -4.76
CA ALA A 56 7.84 13.92 -3.62
C ALA A 56 7.78 12.99 -2.40
N VAL A 57 6.70 12.22 -2.28
CA VAL A 57 6.49 11.26 -1.18
C VAL A 57 7.16 9.92 -1.44
N MET A 58 6.95 9.30 -2.61
CA MET A 58 7.60 8.02 -2.96
C MET A 58 7.69 7.80 -4.48
N GLY A 59 8.43 6.78 -4.92
CA GLY A 59 8.48 6.41 -6.34
C GLY A 59 7.25 5.62 -6.80
N ALA A 60 6.82 5.80 -8.06
CA ALA A 60 5.68 5.10 -8.66
C ALA A 60 5.76 3.57 -8.52
N LYS A 61 6.96 3.01 -8.76
CA LYS A 61 7.22 1.57 -8.61
C LYS A 61 7.03 1.11 -7.16
N ARG A 62 7.45 1.92 -6.17
CA ARG A 62 7.29 1.57 -4.75
C ARG A 62 5.82 1.62 -4.35
N PHE A 63 5.10 2.66 -4.78
CA PHE A 63 3.65 2.77 -4.58
C PHE A 63 2.90 1.54 -5.13
N ALA A 64 3.21 1.13 -6.37
CA ALA A 64 2.60 -0.06 -6.99
C ALA A 64 2.95 -1.38 -6.26
N ILE A 65 4.19 -1.51 -5.77
CA ILE A 65 4.61 -2.67 -4.97
C ILE A 65 3.82 -2.74 -3.67
N ILE A 66 3.74 -1.64 -2.91
CA ILE A 66 2.98 -1.61 -1.65
C ILE A 66 1.50 -1.94 -1.93
N LEU A 67 0.89 -1.30 -2.93
CA LEU A 67 -0.51 -1.51 -3.29
C LEU A 67 -0.82 -2.99 -3.59
N SER A 68 0.08 -3.71 -4.27
CA SER A 68 -0.10 -5.14 -4.59
C SER A 68 0.30 -6.09 -3.45
N ALA A 69 1.18 -5.67 -2.56
CA ALA A 69 1.74 -6.50 -1.49
C ALA A 69 1.02 -6.36 -0.15
N LEU A 70 0.10 -5.39 0.03
CA LEU A 70 -0.66 -5.21 1.27
C LEU A 70 -1.39 -6.49 1.70
N ARG A 71 -1.22 -6.88 2.96
CA ARG A 71 -1.91 -8.00 3.61
C ARG A 71 -2.42 -7.54 4.97
N PHE A 72 -3.59 -8.03 5.37
CA PHE A 72 -4.24 -7.70 6.64
C PHE A 72 -4.39 -8.92 7.54
N ASP A 73 -3.56 -9.94 7.28
CA ASP A 73 -3.65 -11.23 7.92
C ASP A 73 -2.26 -11.86 8.13
N ASN A 74 -2.19 -12.83 9.04
CA ASN A 74 -1.01 -13.64 9.25
C ASN A 74 -1.13 -14.96 8.47
N ARG A 75 -0.17 -15.21 7.57
CA ARG A 75 -0.16 -16.44 6.75
C ARG A 75 -0.04 -17.71 7.60
N VAL A 76 0.61 -17.65 8.76
CA VAL A 76 0.87 -18.83 9.61
C VAL A 76 -0.43 -19.40 10.19
N ASP A 77 -1.35 -18.54 10.63
CA ASP A 77 -2.63 -18.94 11.25
C ASP A 77 -3.82 -18.93 10.29
N ARG A 78 -3.62 -18.44 9.05
CA ARG A 78 -4.68 -18.23 8.05
C ARG A 78 -5.57 -19.46 7.86
N GLU A 79 -4.99 -20.63 7.66
CA GLU A 79 -5.76 -21.86 7.36
C GLU A 79 -6.63 -22.29 8.55
N GLU A 80 -6.15 -22.11 9.79
CA GLU A 80 -6.94 -22.39 10.98
C GLU A 80 -8.07 -21.36 11.15
N ARG A 81 -7.79 -20.07 10.95
CA ARG A 81 -8.81 -19.03 11.06
C ARG A 81 -9.90 -19.15 10.00
N ARG A 82 -9.55 -19.56 8.77
CA ARG A 82 -10.53 -19.76 7.68
C ARG A 82 -11.58 -20.83 8.01
N LYS A 83 -11.29 -21.78 8.90
CA LYS A 83 -12.25 -22.81 9.33
C LYS A 83 -13.42 -22.23 10.13
N VAL A 84 -13.19 -21.12 10.84
CA VAL A 84 -14.16 -20.50 11.74
C VAL A 84 -14.62 -19.11 11.29
N ASP A 85 -13.83 -18.46 10.45
CA ASP A 85 -14.06 -17.10 9.96
C ASP A 85 -13.86 -17.03 8.43
N PRO A 86 -14.95 -17.01 7.64
CA PRO A 86 -14.89 -16.86 6.18
C PRO A 86 -14.17 -15.58 5.72
N THR A 87 -14.09 -14.57 6.59
CA THR A 87 -13.48 -13.26 6.33
C THR A 87 -12.10 -13.10 6.97
N ALA A 88 -11.44 -14.20 7.31
CA ALA A 88 -10.16 -14.22 8.03
C ALA A 88 -9.06 -13.31 7.43
N LEU A 89 -9.09 -13.03 6.13
CA LEU A 89 -8.10 -12.16 5.47
C LEU A 89 -8.19 -10.68 5.88
N ILE A 90 -9.31 -10.22 6.44
CA ILE A 90 -9.57 -8.81 6.78
C ILE A 90 -10.23 -8.62 8.15
N SER A 91 -10.80 -9.68 8.72
CA SER A 91 -11.68 -9.59 9.89
C SER A 91 -11.03 -8.90 11.09
N PHE A 92 -9.74 -9.08 11.32
CA PHE A 92 -9.02 -8.45 12.43
C PHE A 92 -9.02 -6.91 12.33
N ILE A 93 -8.57 -6.36 11.19
CA ILE A 93 -8.49 -4.91 11.01
C ILE A 93 -9.89 -4.29 10.96
N PHE A 94 -10.87 -4.99 10.37
CA PHE A 94 -12.24 -4.52 10.31
C PHE A 94 -12.88 -4.44 11.70
N LYS A 95 -12.71 -5.46 12.55
CA LYS A 95 -13.18 -5.43 13.94
C LYS A 95 -12.52 -4.29 14.74
N SER A 96 -11.19 -4.17 14.62
CA SER A 96 -10.43 -3.10 15.28
C SER A 96 -10.93 -1.72 14.86
N PHE A 97 -11.27 -1.54 13.58
CA PHE A 97 -11.86 -0.31 13.06
C PHE A 97 -13.22 -0.02 13.70
N ILE A 98 -14.13 -0.99 13.73
CA ILE A 98 -15.46 -0.84 14.33
C ILE A 98 -15.37 -0.50 15.82
N GLU A 99 -14.53 -1.20 16.58
CA GLU A 99 -14.30 -0.95 18.01
C GLU A 99 -13.81 0.49 18.23
N ASN A 100 -12.84 0.96 17.43
CA ASN A 100 -12.36 2.34 17.50
C ASN A 100 -13.44 3.38 17.17
N CYS A 101 -14.36 3.08 16.24
CA CYS A 101 -15.47 3.97 15.92
C CYS A 101 -16.55 4.03 17.02
N GLN A 102 -16.67 2.99 17.84
CA GLN A 102 -17.65 2.91 18.93
C GLN A 102 -17.16 3.56 20.23
N ASN A 103 -15.84 3.68 20.39
CA ASN A 103 -15.20 4.28 21.55
C ASN A 103 -15.00 5.81 21.40
N VAL A 104 -15.73 6.44 20.48
CA VAL A 104 -15.71 7.89 20.22
C VAL A 104 -16.63 8.63 21.17
#